data_AF-A0A834EW34-F1
#
_entry.id   AF-A0A834EW34-F1
#
_cell.length_a   1.000
_cell.length_b   1.000
_cell.length_c   1.000
_cell.angle_alpha   90.00
_cell.angle_beta   90.00
_cell.angle_gamma   90.00
#
_symmetry.space_group_name_H-M   'P 1'
#
loop_
_entity.id
_entity.type
_entity.pdbx_description
1 polymer ?
#
loop_
_entity_poly.entity_id
_entity_poly.type
_entity_poly.pdbx_seq_one_letter_code
_entity_poly.pdbx_strand_id
1 'polypeptide(L)'
;MAAVETRVCETDGCSSEAKLQCPTCIKLGIQGSYFCSQECFKGSWATHKLLHKKAKDEKAKREVSSWTLEGDINTDPWAGYRYTGKLRPHYPLMPTRPVPSYIQRPDYADHPLGMSESEQALKGTSQIKLLSSEDIEGMRLVCRVSIFSLMVVGHV
;
A
#
# COMPACT_ATOMS: atom_id res chain seq x y z
N MET A 1 17.45 4.86 45.99
CA MET A 1 17.56 6.30 45.67
C MET A 1 17.97 6.39 44.21
N ALA A 2 17.07 6.83 43.32
CA ALA A 2 17.34 6.90 41.89
C ALA A 2 18.29 8.08 41.62
N ALA A 3 19.41 7.82 40.95
CA ALA A 3 20.36 8.84 40.54
C ALA A 3 19.66 9.85 39.62
N VAL A 4 19.55 11.10 40.06
CA VAL A 4 19.09 12.22 39.22
C VAL A 4 20.22 12.55 38.26
N GLU A 5 20.16 12.02 37.04
CA GLU A 5 21.04 12.47 35.96
C GLU A 5 20.71 13.94 35.67
N THR A 6 21.62 14.84 36.01
CA THR A 6 21.54 16.26 35.67
C THR A 6 21.64 16.40 34.15
N ARG A 7 20.50 16.59 33.49
CA ARG A 7 20.43 16.81 32.04
C ARG A 7 20.73 18.28 31.74
N VAL A 8 21.63 18.53 30.80
CA VAL A 8 22.06 19.87 30.38
C VAL A 8 21.16 20.38 29.25
N CYS A 9 21.03 21.71 29.13
CA CYS A 9 20.28 22.33 28.04
C CYS A 9 20.86 21.99 26.66
N GLU A 10 20.00 21.64 25.70
CA GLU A 10 20.39 21.31 24.32
C GLU A 10 20.53 22.56 23.41
N THR A 11 20.64 23.76 24.00
CA THR A 11 20.77 25.01 23.25
C THR A 11 22.25 25.34 23.11
N ASP A 12 22.69 25.62 21.89
CA ASP A 12 24.08 25.99 21.60
C ASP A 12 24.51 27.19 22.47
N GLY A 13 25.56 26.98 23.27
CA GLY A 13 26.06 27.99 24.23
C GLY A 13 25.38 28.03 25.60
N CYS A 14 24.50 27.09 25.95
CA CYS A 14 23.88 27.03 27.29
C CYS A 14 24.23 25.73 28.03
N SER A 15 24.96 25.85 29.16
CA SER A 15 25.35 24.71 30.01
C SER A 15 24.51 24.58 31.29
N SER A 16 23.36 25.27 31.35
CA SER A 16 22.48 25.26 32.52
C SER A 16 21.69 23.96 32.63
N GLU A 17 21.33 23.58 33.86
CA GLU A 17 20.49 22.42 34.13
C GLU A 17 19.12 22.58 33.48
N ALA A 18 18.71 21.55 32.73
CA ALA A 18 17.46 21.55 32.00
C ALA A 18 16.30 21.05 32.88
N LYS A 19 15.20 21.82 32.89
CA LYS A 19 13.99 21.53 33.68
C LYS A 19 12.74 21.34 32.82
N LEU A 20 12.83 21.66 31.53
CA LEU A 20 11.70 21.65 30.60
C LEU A 20 11.98 20.67 29.46
N GLN A 21 10.93 20.00 28.99
CA GLN A 21 10.96 19.11 27.82
C GLN A 21 10.00 19.59 26.73
N CYS A 22 10.32 19.32 25.46
CA CYS A 22 9.43 19.63 24.35
C CYS A 22 8.21 18.68 24.31
N PRO A 23 6.96 19.17 24.40
CA PRO A 23 5.76 18.33 24.37
C PRO A 23 5.62 17.49 23.10
N THR A 24 6.11 18.01 21.97
CA THR A 24 6.08 17.32 20.67
C THR A 24 7.08 16.16 20.62
N CYS A 25 8.26 16.31 21.23
CA CYS A 25 9.23 15.21 21.33
C CYS A 25 8.71 14.07 22.18
N ILE A 26 8.05 14.38 23.31
CA ILE A 26 7.44 13.37 24.18
C ILE A 26 6.40 12.56 23.38
N LYS A 27 5.53 13.25 22.62
CA LYS A 27 4.54 12.58 21.74
C LYS A 27 5.16 11.75 20.61
N LEU A 28 6.31 12.17 20.08
CA LEU A 28 7.02 11.48 19.01
C LEU A 28 8.02 10.43 19.51
N GLY A 29 8.19 10.27 20.84
CA GLY A 29 9.15 9.34 21.44
C GLY A 29 10.61 9.71 21.22
N ILE A 30 10.90 10.97 20.88
CA ILE A 30 12.27 11.47 20.65
C ILE A 30 12.91 11.77 22.00
N GLN A 31 13.88 10.96 22.41
CA GLN A 31 14.65 11.18 23.64
C GLN A 31 15.72 12.26 23.41
N GLY A 32 15.83 13.25 24.32
CA GLY A 32 16.91 14.25 24.30
C GLY A 32 16.49 15.72 24.28
N SER A 33 15.20 16.08 24.18
CA SER A 33 14.81 17.50 24.09
C SER A 33 14.69 18.19 25.44
N TYR A 34 15.82 18.58 26.02
CA TYR A 34 15.87 19.20 27.35
C TYR A 34 16.29 20.69 27.26
N PHE A 35 15.51 21.56 27.90
CA PHE A 35 15.74 23.01 27.91
C PHE A 35 15.70 23.58 29.33
N CYS A 36 16.53 24.58 29.60
CA CYS A 36 16.57 25.26 30.91
C CYS A 36 15.50 26.37 31.04
N SER A 37 15.12 27.03 29.94
CA SER A 37 14.17 28.15 29.92
C SER A 37 13.38 28.26 28.59
N GLN A 38 12.31 29.04 28.59
CA GLN A 38 11.52 29.31 27.38
C GLN A 38 12.31 30.08 26.30
N GLU A 39 13.31 30.86 26.67
CA GLU A 39 14.18 31.57 25.73
C GLU A 39 15.10 30.61 24.99
N CYS A 40 15.70 29.66 25.72
CA CYS A 40 16.51 28.59 25.14
C CYS A 40 15.68 27.67 24.22
N PHE A 41 14.41 27.42 24.59
CA PHE A 41 13.46 26.70 23.74
C PHE A 41 13.16 27.44 22.43
N LYS A 42 12.94 28.76 22.47
CA LYS A 42 12.68 29.57 21.27
C LYS A 42 13.91 29.70 20.37
N GLY A 43 15.10 29.87 20.95
CA GLY A 43 16.36 29.97 20.21
C GLY A 43 16.72 28.67 19.48
N SER A 44 16.47 27.51 20.11
CA SER A 44 16.73 26.19 19.51
C SER A 44 15.59 25.68 18.61
N TRP A 45 14.45 26.38 18.54
CA TRP A 45 13.27 25.93 17.78
C TRP A 45 13.56 25.63 16.30
N ALA A 46 14.37 26.47 15.65
CA ALA A 46 14.66 26.34 14.22
C ALA A 46 15.45 25.06 13.89
N THR A 47 16.42 24.70 14.72
CA THR A 47 17.23 23.48 14.57
C THR A 47 16.48 22.26 15.08
N HIS A 48 15.77 22.40 16.20
CA HIS A 48 15.04 21.32 16.84
C HIS A 48 13.83 20.82 16.01
N LYS A 49 13.14 21.72 15.29
CA LYS A 49 12.01 21.33 14.42
C LYS A 49 12.43 20.41 13.26
N LEU A 50 13.69 20.47 12.82
CA LEU A 50 14.22 19.56 11.80
C LEU A 50 14.32 18.12 12.32
N LEU A 51 14.57 17.93 13.61
CA LEU A 51 14.58 16.60 14.24
C LEU A 51 13.18 15.98 14.23
N HIS A 52 12.13 16.78 14.45
CA HIS A 52 10.74 16.31 14.30
C HIS A 52 10.42 15.82 12.88
N LYS A 53 10.96 16.49 11.85
CA LYS A 53 10.75 16.10 10.46
C LYS A 53 11.43 14.75 10.17
N LYS A 54 12.71 14.62 10.53
CA LYS A 54 13.47 13.38 10.36
C LYS A 54 12.84 12.20 11.11
N ALA A 55 12.40 12.39 12.36
CA ALA A 55 11.76 11.33 13.14
C ALA A 55 10.42 10.86 12.53
N LYS A 56 9.65 11.77 11.92
CA LYS A 56 8.44 11.39 11.18
C LYS A 56 8.76 10.60 9.91
N ASP A 57 9.77 11.00 9.17
CA ASP A 57 10.20 10.31 7.94
C ASP A 57 10.74 8.90 8.25
N GLU A 58 11.51 8.74 9.32
CA GLU A 58 12.03 7.43 9.76
C GLU A 58 10.93 6.49 10.26
N LYS A 59 9.91 7.02 10.97
CA LYS A 59 8.74 6.21 11.36
C LYS A 59 7.96 5.73 10.13
N ALA A 60 7.76 6.60 9.15
CA ALA A 60 7.11 6.22 7.89
C ALA A 60 7.91 5.16 7.11
N LYS A 61 9.25 5.26 7.09
CA LYS A 61 10.11 4.25 6.47
C LYS A 61 10.07 2.90 7.19
N ARG A 62 10.05 2.89 8.53
CA ARG A 62 9.94 1.63 9.31
C ARG A 62 8.60 0.92 9.12
N GLU A 63 7.52 1.67 8.97
CA GLU A 63 6.21 1.08 8.63
C GLU A 63 6.19 0.47 7.22
N VAL A 64 6.98 1.02 6.30
CA VAL A 64 7.16 0.46 4.94
C VAL A 64 8.11 -0.76 4.97
N SER A 65 9.21 -0.70 5.71
CA SER A 65 10.20 -1.78 5.78
C SER A 65 9.75 -2.98 6.62
N SER A 66 8.75 -2.81 7.48
CA SER A 66 8.17 -3.93 8.26
C SER A 66 7.48 -4.98 7.38
N TRP A 67 7.25 -4.70 6.09
CA TRP A 67 6.65 -5.63 5.13
C TRP A 67 7.64 -6.22 4.13
N THR A 68 8.89 -5.74 4.12
CA THR A 68 9.99 -6.30 3.32
C THR A 68 10.88 -7.10 4.26
N LEU A 69 10.58 -8.39 4.41
CA LEU A 69 11.53 -9.32 5.03
C LEU A 69 12.75 -9.41 4.11
N GLU A 70 13.96 -9.33 4.67
CA GLU A 70 15.21 -9.50 3.92
C GLU A 70 15.18 -10.83 3.14
N GLY A 71 14.94 -10.78 1.83
CA GLY A 71 14.89 -11.95 0.95
C GLY A 71 13.67 -12.03 0.02
N ASP A 72 12.58 -11.32 0.30
CA ASP A 72 11.42 -11.26 -0.60
C ASP A 72 11.61 -10.15 -1.63
N ILE A 73 11.81 -10.52 -2.90
CA ILE A 73 11.80 -9.61 -4.07
C ILE A 73 10.40 -9.03 -4.37
N ASN A 74 9.55 -8.92 -3.36
CA ASN A 74 8.23 -8.33 -3.45
C ASN A 74 8.37 -6.84 -3.73
N THR A 75 8.40 -6.52 -5.02
CA THR A 75 8.49 -5.15 -5.50
C THR A 75 7.08 -4.63 -5.59
N ASP A 76 6.64 -3.83 -4.62
CA ASP A 76 5.39 -3.09 -4.74
C ASP A 76 5.54 -2.08 -5.89
N PRO A 77 4.83 -2.25 -7.03
CA PRO A 77 4.97 -1.36 -8.18
C PRO A 77 4.35 0.01 -7.91
N TRP A 78 3.59 0.17 -6.83
CA TRP A 78 2.97 1.44 -6.44
C TRP A 78 3.60 1.98 -5.16
N ALA A 79 4.92 2.15 -5.17
CA ALA A 79 5.66 2.79 -4.09
C ALA A 79 5.09 4.19 -3.78
N GLY A 80 4.43 4.32 -2.63
CA GLY A 80 3.80 5.57 -2.17
C GLY A 80 2.26 5.60 -2.25
N TYR A 81 1.63 4.59 -2.84
CA TYR A 81 0.17 4.42 -2.75
C TYR A 81 -0.23 4.00 -1.32
N ARG A 82 -1.24 4.66 -0.76
CA ARG A 82 -1.79 4.30 0.56
C ARG A 82 -2.92 3.30 0.38
N TYR A 83 -2.62 2.04 0.63
CA TYR A 83 -3.61 0.97 0.67
C TYR A 83 -4.65 1.18 1.79
N THR A 84 -5.90 0.83 1.51
CA THR A 84 -7.03 0.97 2.44
C THR A 84 -7.02 -0.08 3.56
N GLY A 85 -6.42 -1.25 3.31
CA GLY A 85 -6.41 -2.38 4.24
C GLY A 85 -5.05 -3.04 4.40
N LYS A 86 -5.04 -4.29 4.85
CA LYS A 86 -3.82 -5.10 5.05
C LYS A 86 -3.34 -5.81 3.78
N LEU A 87 -4.22 -6.02 2.81
CA LEU A 87 -3.89 -6.73 1.58
C LEU A 87 -2.86 -5.93 0.75
N ARG A 88 -1.82 -6.61 0.27
CA ARG A 88 -0.75 -6.03 -0.57
C ARG A 88 -0.56 -6.89 -1.81
N PRO A 89 -0.19 -6.28 -2.94
CA PRO A 89 0.12 -7.06 -4.13
C PRO A 89 1.40 -7.88 -3.92
N HIS A 90 1.47 -9.05 -4.56
CA HIS A 90 2.66 -9.90 -4.53
C HIS A 90 3.25 -10.07 -5.93
N TYR A 91 4.37 -9.39 -6.17
CA TYR A 91 5.07 -9.37 -7.44
C TYR A 91 6.44 -10.06 -7.35
N PRO A 92 7.01 -10.56 -8.47
CA PRO A 92 6.47 -10.49 -9.84
C PRO A 92 5.33 -11.50 -10.09
N LEU A 93 4.39 -11.12 -10.97
CA LEU A 93 3.42 -12.06 -11.50
C LEU A 93 4.13 -13.00 -12.48
N MET A 94 3.62 -14.23 -12.59
CA MET A 94 4.04 -15.12 -13.66
C MET A 94 3.64 -14.54 -15.02
N PRO A 95 4.41 -14.84 -16.10
CA PRO A 95 4.00 -14.50 -17.45
C PRO A 95 2.60 -15.04 -17.79
N THR A 96 1.95 -14.42 -18.78
CA THR A 96 0.63 -14.84 -19.24
C THR A 96 0.65 -16.30 -19.69
N ARG A 97 -0.35 -17.07 -19.28
CA ARG A 97 -0.47 -18.49 -19.67
C ARG A 97 -1.02 -18.56 -21.09
N PRO A 98 -0.38 -19.30 -22.02
CA PRO A 98 -0.87 -19.42 -23.38
C PRO A 98 -2.13 -20.30 -23.42
N VAL A 99 -3.05 -19.95 -24.32
CA VAL A 99 -4.23 -20.75 -24.63
C VAL A 99 -3.97 -21.48 -25.96
N PRO A 100 -4.16 -22.80 -26.06
CA PRO A 100 -4.00 -23.53 -27.31
C PRO A 100 -4.87 -23.00 -28.46
N SER A 101 -4.34 -23.03 -29.69
CA SER A 101 -4.96 -22.42 -30.87
C SER A 101 -6.24 -23.11 -31.38
N TYR A 102 -6.49 -24.36 -30.99
CA TYR A 102 -7.71 -25.08 -31.36
C TYR A 102 -8.95 -24.63 -30.57
N ILE A 103 -8.76 -23.86 -29.48
CA ILE A 103 -9.85 -23.32 -28.67
C ILE A 103 -10.36 -22.04 -29.33
N GLN A 104 -11.67 -21.95 -29.53
CA GLN A 104 -12.32 -20.75 -30.05
C GLN A 104 -12.07 -19.58 -29.10
N ARG A 105 -11.62 -18.45 -29.66
CA ARG A 105 -11.22 -17.27 -28.88
C ARG A 105 -12.26 -16.16 -29.06
N PRO A 106 -12.61 -15.43 -28.00
CA PRO A 106 -13.46 -14.25 -28.10
C PRO A 106 -12.73 -13.10 -28.81
N ASP A 107 -13.48 -12.09 -29.26
CA ASP A 107 -12.97 -10.93 -30.01
C ASP A 107 -11.86 -10.15 -29.28
N TYR A 108 -11.96 -10.01 -27.97
CA TYR A 108 -10.98 -9.32 -27.14
C TYR A 108 -9.66 -10.09 -26.93
N ALA A 109 -9.60 -11.39 -27.26
CA ALA A 109 -8.44 -12.23 -26.92
C ALA A 109 -7.17 -11.88 -27.70
N ASP A 110 -7.32 -11.30 -28.89
CA ASP A 110 -6.21 -10.90 -29.77
C ASP A 110 -6.14 -9.37 -29.94
N HIS A 111 -7.06 -8.62 -29.32
CA HIS A 111 -7.04 -7.16 -29.33
C HIS A 111 -5.86 -6.64 -28.48
N PRO A 112 -5.03 -5.70 -28.97
CA PRO A 112 -3.80 -5.26 -28.28
C PRO A 112 -4.04 -4.64 -26.89
N LEU A 113 -5.21 -4.03 -26.69
CA LEU A 113 -5.65 -3.47 -25.41
C LEU A 113 -6.70 -4.33 -24.70
N GLY A 114 -7.00 -5.53 -25.21
CA GLY A 114 -8.04 -6.41 -24.64
C GLY A 114 -9.45 -5.81 -24.66
N MET A 115 -9.78 -5.00 -25.67
CA MET A 115 -11.11 -4.39 -25.80
C MET A 115 -12.01 -5.29 -26.65
N SER A 116 -13.27 -5.45 -26.24
CA SER A 116 -14.29 -6.18 -27.00
C SER A 116 -15.07 -5.19 -27.88
N GLU A 117 -14.95 -5.33 -29.19
CA GLU A 117 -15.67 -4.49 -30.16
C GLU A 117 -17.17 -4.77 -30.10
N SER A 118 -17.56 -6.03 -29.88
CA SER A 118 -18.97 -6.42 -29.76
C SER A 118 -19.67 -5.79 -28.55
N GLU A 119 -18.98 -5.68 -27.40
CA GLU A 119 -19.50 -4.96 -26.24
C GLU A 119 -19.52 -3.44 -26.44
N GLN A 120 -18.49 -2.88 -27.08
CA GLN A 120 -18.43 -1.45 -27.38
C GLN A 120 -19.54 -0.99 -28.32
N ALA A 121 -19.91 -1.81 -29.31
CA ALA A 121 -21.01 -1.53 -30.22
C ALA A 121 -22.37 -1.44 -29.50
N LEU A 122 -22.53 -2.17 -28.39
CA LEU A 122 -23.76 -2.17 -27.58
C LEU A 122 -23.68 -1.22 -26.37
N LYS A 123 -22.58 -0.48 -26.21
CA LYS A 123 -22.39 0.40 -25.05
C LYS A 123 -23.45 1.50 -25.01
N GLY A 124 -24.18 1.57 -23.90
CA GLY A 124 -25.25 2.56 -23.70
C GLY A 124 -26.63 2.10 -24.18
N THR A 125 -26.77 0.87 -24.70
CA THR A 125 -28.08 0.29 -24.94
C THR A 125 -28.69 -0.26 -23.64
N SER A 126 -30.00 -0.07 -23.47
CA SER A 126 -30.80 -0.75 -22.44
C SER A 126 -31.54 -1.98 -22.99
N GLN A 127 -31.32 -2.31 -24.26
CA GLN A 127 -31.98 -3.43 -24.92
C GLN A 127 -31.39 -4.76 -24.45
N ILE A 128 -32.25 -5.61 -23.88
CA ILE A 128 -31.88 -6.95 -23.43
C ILE A 128 -32.20 -7.95 -24.55
N LYS A 129 -31.20 -8.75 -24.97
CA LYS A 129 -31.41 -9.82 -25.95
C LYS A 129 -32.29 -10.91 -25.35
N LEU A 130 -33.40 -11.23 -26.00
CA LEU A 130 -34.16 -12.45 -25.75
C LEU A 130 -33.49 -13.59 -26.51
N LEU A 131 -33.04 -14.62 -25.78
CA LEU A 131 -32.29 -15.73 -26.34
C LEU A 131 -33.18 -16.69 -27.13
N SER A 132 -32.64 -17.22 -28.22
CA SER A 132 -33.23 -18.34 -28.95
C SER A 132 -33.04 -19.67 -28.19
N SER A 133 -33.73 -20.73 -28.62
CA SER A 133 -33.53 -22.08 -28.05
C SER A 133 -32.08 -22.56 -28.16
N GLU A 134 -31.43 -22.27 -29.28
CA GLU A 134 -30.02 -22.60 -29.53
C GLU A 134 -29.09 -21.83 -28.58
N ASP A 135 -29.31 -20.53 -28.41
CA ASP A 135 -28.55 -19.70 -27.46
C ASP A 135 -28.70 -20.22 -26.02
N ILE A 136 -29.91 -20.65 -25.63
CA ILE A 136 -30.18 -21.19 -24.29
C ILE A 136 -29.41 -22.49 -24.05
N GLU A 137 -29.34 -23.38 -25.04
CA GLU A 137 -28.58 -24.63 -24.94
C GLU A 137 -27.08 -24.37 -24.81
N GLY A 138 -26.55 -23.42 -25.60
CA GLY A 138 -25.17 -22.96 -25.47
C GLY A 138 -24.87 -22.41 -24.07
N MET A 139 -25.76 -21.58 -23.52
CA MET A 139 -25.62 -21.03 -22.17
C MET A 139 -25.69 -22.11 -21.08
N ARG A 140 -26.56 -23.11 -21.23
CA ARG A 140 -26.63 -24.23 -20.28
C ARG A 140 -25.35 -25.05 -20.28
N LEU A 141 -24.76 -25.29 -21.45
CA LEU A 141 -23.52 -26.04 -21.58
C LEU A 141 -22.34 -25.30 -20.93
N VAL A 142 -22.13 -24.03 -21.28
CA VAL A 142 -21.01 -23.25 -20.71
C VAL A 142 -21.14 -23.10 -19.20
N CYS A 143 -22.33 -22.82 -18.67
CA CYS A 143 -22.55 -22.72 -17.23
C CYS A 143 -22.26 -24.03 -16.49
N ARG A 144 -22.55 -25.18 -17.11
CA ARG A 144 -22.22 -26.50 -16.55
C ARG A 144 -20.71 -26.76 -16.50
N VAL A 145 -19.97 -26.33 -17.52
CA VAL A 145 -18.50 -26.45 -17.52
C VAL A 145 -17.87 -25.49 -16.51
N SER A 146 -18.39 -24.27 -16.41
CA SER A 146 -17.92 -23.26 -15.45
C SER A 146 -18.11 -23.70 -14.00
N ILE A 147 -19.25 -24.33 -13.66
CA ILE A 147 -19.44 -24.84 -12.29
C ILE A 147 -18.47 -25.97 -11.97
N PHE A 148 -18.17 -26.84 -12.94
CA PHE A 148 -17.16 -27.88 -12.76
C PHE A 148 -15.77 -27.26 -12.52
N SER A 149 -15.39 -26.25 -13.30
CA SER A 149 -14.14 -25.51 -13.09
C SER A 149 -14.06 -24.87 -11.69
N LEU A 150 -15.17 -24.29 -11.21
CA LEU A 150 -15.22 -23.71 -9.87
C LEU A 150 -15.05 -24.77 -8.77
N MET A 151 -15.65 -25.95 -8.95
CA MET A 151 -15.49 -27.07 -8.02
C MET A 151 -14.05 -27.57 -7.94
N VAL A 152 -13.31 -27.56 -9.06
CA VAL A 152 -11.89 -27.89 -9.09
C VAL A 152 -11.06 -26.88 -8.29
N VAL A 153 -11.34 -25.58 -8.43
CA VAL A 153 -10.65 -24.54 -7.66
C VAL A 153 -10.93 -24.66 -6.16
N GLY A 154 -12.14 -25.03 -5.76
CA GLY A 154 -12.51 -25.17 -4.35
C GLY A 154 -11.91 -26.37 -3.61
N HIS A 155 -11.29 -27.32 -4.32
CA HIS A 155 -10.58 -28.46 -3.72
C HIS A 155 -9.07 -28.22 -3.55
N VAL A 156 -8.57 -27.04 -3.95
CA VAL A 156 -7.18 -26.60 -3.77
C VAL A 156 -7.11 -25.66 -2.57
#